data_AF-A0A427KTB9-F1
#
_entry.id   AF-A0A427KTB9-F1
#
_cell.length_a   1.000
_cell.length_b   1.000
_cell.length_c   1.000
_cell.angle_alpha   90.00
_cell.angle_beta   90.00
_cell.angle_gamma   90.00
#
_symmetry.space_group_name_H-M   'P 1'
#
loop_
_entity.id
_entity.type
_entity.pdbx_description
1 polymer ?
#
loop_
_entity_poly.entity_id
_entity_poly.type
_entity_poly.pdbx_seq_one_letter_code
_entity_poly.pdbx_strand_id
1 'polypeptide(L)'
;MVWVEFSIPALKTAFAAEFFVGQLEQFRHDIHGFHQALKTGAKFKDIYLTSAFEQVVLKFHQAHFAGAVGVSMVLKPENHADSITLEDSFDIDESYLPDLLSGLDDIISWQN
;
A
#
# COMPACT_ATOMS: atom_id res chain seq x y z
N MET A 1 -34.58 -2.84 13.99
CA MET A 1 -33.29 -3.41 13.55
C MET A 1 -32.55 -3.86 14.80
N VAL A 2 -32.21 -5.14 14.90
CA VAL A 2 -31.44 -5.68 16.03
C VAL A 2 -30.08 -6.04 15.46
N TRP A 3 -29.02 -5.40 15.93
CA TRP A 3 -27.65 -5.74 15.58
C TRP A 3 -27.13 -6.76 16.59
N VAL A 4 -26.62 -7.87 16.09
CA VAL A 4 -25.93 -8.89 16.89
C VAL A 4 -24.45 -8.77 16.55
N GLU A 5 -23.64 -8.29 17.49
CA GLU A 5 -22.19 -8.32 17.38
C GLU A 5 -21.67 -9.72 17.73
N PHE A 6 -20.91 -10.30 16.80
CA PHE A 6 -20.16 -11.53 17.04
C PHE A 6 -18.70 -11.17 17.31
N SER A 7 -18.18 -11.60 18.46
CA SER A 7 -16.74 -11.66 18.67
C SER A 7 -16.27 -13.05 18.24
N ILE A 8 -15.52 -13.12 17.13
CA ILE A 8 -14.97 -14.38 16.58
C ILE A 8 -13.47 -14.41 16.90
N PRO A 9 -13.03 -15.20 17.89
CA PRO A 9 -11.64 -15.21 18.37
C PRO A 9 -10.58 -15.69 17.35
N ALA A 10 -11.00 -16.14 16.17
CA ALA A 10 -10.15 -16.70 15.12
C ALA A 10 -10.58 -16.22 13.72
N LEU A 11 -10.96 -14.94 13.59
CA LEU A 11 -11.32 -14.36 12.29
C LEU A 11 -10.13 -14.46 11.32
N LYS A 12 -10.14 -15.50 10.48
CA LYS A 12 -9.26 -15.60 9.32
C LYS A 12 -9.87 -14.77 8.20
N THR A 13 -9.55 -13.49 8.19
CA THR A 13 -9.93 -12.61 7.09
C THR A 13 -8.81 -12.65 6.04
N ALA A 14 -9.19 -12.96 4.80
CA ALA A 14 -8.31 -12.79 3.65
C ALA A 14 -8.62 -11.44 3.01
N PHE A 15 -7.59 -10.71 2.62
CA PHE A 15 -7.74 -9.47 1.86
C PHE A 15 -7.46 -9.80 0.40
N ALA A 16 -8.41 -9.47 -0.47
CA ALA A 16 -8.24 -9.53 -1.91
C ALA A 16 -8.39 -8.11 -2.47
N ALA A 17 -7.51 -7.77 -3.39
CA ALA A 17 -7.52 -6.47 -4.06
C ALA A 17 -7.25 -6.64 -5.54
N GLU A 18 -7.96 -5.85 -6.32
CA GLU A 18 -7.76 -5.73 -7.76
C GLU A 18 -7.06 -4.41 -8.02
N PHE A 19 -6.11 -4.40 -8.95
CA PHE A 19 -5.42 -3.19 -9.38
C PHE A 19 -5.52 -3.06 -10.89
N PHE A 20 -5.76 -1.85 -11.37
CA PHE A 20 -5.65 -1.59 -12.80
C PHE A 20 -4.18 -1.46 -13.20
N VAL A 21 -3.81 -2.01 -14.35
CA VAL A 21 -2.43 -1.94 -14.87
C VAL A 21 -1.92 -0.50 -14.93
N GLY A 22 -2.76 0.43 -15.41
CA GLY A 22 -2.40 1.86 -15.45
C GLY A 22 -2.11 2.47 -14.07
N GLN A 23 -2.76 1.99 -13.00
CA GLN A 23 -2.46 2.43 -11.63
C GLN A 23 -1.13 1.87 -11.15
N LEU A 24 -0.84 0.59 -11.43
CA LEU A 24 0.45 -0.03 -11.08
C LEU A 24 1.61 0.65 -11.80
N GLU A 25 1.42 0.98 -13.07
CA GLU A 25 2.37 1.72 -13.90
C GLU A 25 2.68 3.12 -13.34
N GLN A 26 1.64 3.86 -13.00
CA GLN A 26 1.79 5.18 -12.38
C GLN A 26 2.48 5.08 -11.02
N PHE A 27 2.07 4.11 -10.19
CA PHE A 27 2.67 3.88 -8.88
C PHE A 27 4.16 3.54 -8.99
N ARG A 28 4.54 2.67 -9.93
CA ARG A 28 5.96 2.34 -10.22
C ARG A 28 6.76 3.59 -10.55
N HIS A 29 6.24 4.45 -11.44
CA HIS A 29 6.90 5.70 -11.80
C HIS A 29 7.09 6.63 -10.60
N ASP A 30 6.04 6.78 -9.77
CA ASP A 30 6.10 7.62 -8.58
C ASP A 30 7.10 7.07 -7.55
N ILE A 31 7.12 5.76 -7.28
CA ILE A 31 8.08 5.13 -6.35
C ILE A 31 9.51 5.29 -6.85
N HIS A 32 9.76 5.19 -8.16
CA HIS A 32 11.08 5.46 -8.71
C HIS A 32 11.53 6.90 -8.43
N GLY A 33 10.64 7.88 -8.63
CA GLY A 33 10.91 9.28 -8.29
C GLY A 33 11.18 9.50 -6.79
N PHE A 34 10.38 8.86 -5.94
CA PHE A 34 10.51 8.93 -4.49
C PHE A 34 11.82 8.31 -3.98
N HIS A 35 12.20 7.15 -4.49
CA HIS A 35 13.48 6.50 -4.16
C HIS A 35 14.68 7.39 -4.52
N GLN A 36 14.66 8.05 -5.68
CA GLN A 36 15.70 9.02 -6.05
C GLN A 36 15.71 10.26 -5.14
N ALA A 37 14.53 10.73 -4.73
CA ALA A 37 14.42 11.85 -3.79
C ALA A 37 14.97 11.51 -2.41
N LEU A 38 14.74 10.29 -1.90
CA LEU A 38 15.33 9.82 -0.64
C LEU A 38 16.86 9.82 -0.69
N LYS A 39 17.45 9.31 -1.78
CA LYS A 39 18.91 9.26 -1.96
C LYS A 39 19.56 10.64 -2.04
N THR A 40 18.84 11.61 -2.57
CA THR A 40 19.32 13.00 -2.70
C THR A 40 18.94 13.88 -1.52
N GLY A 41 18.18 13.36 -0.54
CA GLY A 41 17.63 14.12 0.58
C GLY A 41 16.61 15.19 0.16
N ALA A 42 16.07 15.09 -1.06
CA ALA A 42 15.08 16.03 -1.58
C ALA A 42 13.69 15.72 -1.02
N LYS A 43 12.86 16.75 -0.85
CA LYS A 43 11.46 16.55 -0.48
C LYS A 43 10.68 15.92 -1.63
N PHE A 44 9.78 14.99 -1.31
CA PHE A 44 8.87 14.37 -2.27
C PHE A 44 7.44 14.32 -1.70
N LYS A 45 6.44 14.33 -2.58
CA LYS A 45 5.02 14.22 -2.19
C LYS A 45 4.72 12.81 -1.67
N ASP A 46 3.67 12.66 -0.88
CA ASP A 46 3.18 11.33 -0.52
C ASP A 46 2.70 10.57 -1.77
N ILE A 47 2.94 9.26 -1.80
CA ILE A 47 2.51 8.37 -2.87
C ILE A 47 1.43 7.45 -2.35
N TYR A 48 0.40 7.24 -3.16
CA TYR A 48 -0.71 6.35 -2.82
C TYR A 48 -0.77 5.20 -3.83
N LEU A 49 -0.86 3.98 -3.32
CA LEU A 49 -1.29 2.81 -4.08
C LEU A 49 -2.67 2.40 -3.54
N THR A 50 -3.68 2.60 -4.37
CA THR A 50 -5.07 2.30 -4.02
C THR A 50 -5.61 1.24 -4.97
N SER A 51 -6.18 0.17 -4.42
CA SER A 51 -6.87 -0.85 -5.22
C SER A 51 -8.12 -0.28 -5.89
N ALA A 52 -8.60 -0.95 -6.93
CA ALA A 52 -9.71 -0.53 -7.77
C ALA A 52 -11.01 -0.22 -6.98
N PHE A 53 -11.21 -0.90 -5.86
CA PHE A 53 -12.37 -0.66 -4.98
C PHE A 53 -11.96 -0.26 -3.55
N GLU A 54 -10.77 0.33 -3.38
CA GLU A 54 -10.29 0.89 -2.11
C GLU A 54 -10.24 -0.11 -0.93
N GLN A 55 -10.15 -1.40 -1.22
CA GLN A 55 -9.91 -2.44 -0.21
C GLN A 55 -8.50 -2.39 0.35
N VAL A 56 -7.54 -1.93 -0.45
CA VAL A 56 -6.15 -1.76 -0.05
C VAL A 56 -5.74 -0.34 -0.41
N VAL A 57 -5.37 0.43 0.59
CA VAL A 57 -4.76 1.75 0.43
C VAL A 57 -3.43 1.73 1.15
N LEU A 58 -2.35 1.90 0.40
CA LEU A 58 -1.01 2.10 0.92
C LEU A 58 -0.57 3.52 0.65
N LYS A 59 -0.07 4.19 1.67
CA LYS A 59 0.51 5.52 1.60
C LYS A 59 1.98 5.45 1.94
N PHE A 60 2.84 5.86 1.01
CA PHE A 60 4.27 5.99 1.21
C PHE A 60 4.60 7.46 1.43
N HIS A 61 5.37 7.75 2.47
CA HIS A 61 5.83 9.11 2.77
C HIS A 61 7.26 9.08 3.28
N GLN A 62 7.95 10.21 3.18
CA GLN A 62 9.29 10.34 3.76
C GLN A 62 9.16 10.29 5.28
N ALA A 63 9.88 9.38 5.93
CA ALA A 63 9.94 9.35 7.38
C ALA A 63 10.83 10.47 7.92
N HIS A 64 10.80 10.69 9.23
CA HIS A 64 11.59 11.74 9.88
C HIS A 64 13.10 11.47 9.82
N PHE A 65 13.49 10.20 9.67
CA PHE A 65 14.88 9.75 9.63
C PHE A 65 15.35 9.56 8.18
N ALA A 66 16.59 9.98 7.90
CA ALA A 66 17.17 9.83 6.56
C ALA A 66 17.23 8.35 6.16
N GLY A 67 16.79 8.05 4.93
CA GLY A 67 16.76 6.68 4.41
C GLY A 67 15.60 5.81 4.93
N ALA A 68 14.70 6.34 5.77
CA ALA A 68 13.50 5.64 6.19
C ALA A 68 12.27 6.08 5.37
N VAL A 69 11.40 5.12 5.09
CA VAL A 69 10.14 5.29 4.38
C VAL A 69 9.01 4.91 5.32
N GLY A 70 8.13 5.86 5.61
CA GLY A 70 6.91 5.58 6.35
C GLY A 70 5.86 5.00 5.40
N VAL A 71 5.24 3.91 5.83
CA VAL A 71 4.15 3.24 5.12
C VAL A 71 2.94 3.23 6.03
N SER A 72 1.85 3.88 5.61
CA SER A 72 0.54 3.73 6.23
C SER A 72 -0.33 2.82 5.39
N MET A 73 -1.09 1.95 6.03
CA MET A 73 -1.91 0.94 5.38
C MET A 73 -3.33 0.97 5.92
N VAL A 74 -4.31 0.94 5.01
CA VAL A 74 -5.72 0.71 5.32
C VAL A 74 -6.18 -0.50 4.51
N LEU A 75 -6.62 -1.56 5.21
CA LEU A 75 -7.16 -2.78 4.61
C LEU A 75 -8.65 -2.95 4.96
N LYS A 76 -9.48 -3.19 3.96
CA LYS A 76 -10.91 -3.50 4.11
C LYS A 76 -11.17 -4.88 3.52
N PRO A 77 -11.73 -5.84 4.28
CA PRO A 77 -11.86 -7.21 3.83
C PRO A 77 -12.93 -7.40 2.75
N GLU A 78 -14.03 -6.63 2.78
CA GLU A 78 -15.12 -6.69 1.78
C GLU A 78 -15.80 -5.33 1.62
N ASN A 79 -16.40 -5.06 0.45
CA ASN A 79 -17.06 -3.79 0.10
C ASN A 79 -18.22 -3.38 1.03
N HIS A 80 -18.69 -4.27 1.91
CA HIS A 80 -19.84 -4.04 2.79
C HIS A 80 -19.51 -4.24 4.28
N ALA A 81 -18.26 -4.53 4.61
CA ALA A 81 -17.82 -4.83 5.98
C ALA A 81 -16.99 -3.68 6.55
N ASP A 82 -17.59 -2.50 6.68
CA ASP A 82 -16.97 -1.34 7.34
C ASP A 82 -16.55 -1.64 8.80
N SER A 83 -17.12 -2.68 9.41
CA SER A 83 -16.87 -3.09 10.79
C SER A 83 -15.50 -3.73 11.04
N ILE A 84 -14.70 -4.00 9.99
CA ILE A 84 -13.41 -4.70 10.10
C ILE A 84 -12.36 -3.99 9.24
N THR A 85 -12.26 -2.66 9.37
CA THR A 85 -11.16 -1.90 8.76
C THR A 85 -9.90 -2.08 9.61
N LEU A 86 -8.80 -2.51 9.00
CA LEU A 86 -7.48 -2.55 9.63
C LEU A 86 -6.68 -1.31 9.19
N GLU A 87 -6.21 -0.53 10.16
CA GLU A 87 -5.30 0.58 9.94
C GLU A 87 -3.98 0.30 10.67
N ASP A 88 -2.86 0.47 9.98
CA ASP A 88 -1.54 0.32 10.57
C ASP A 88 -0.53 1.27 9.92
N SER A 89 0.58 1.52 10.62
CA SER A 89 1.70 2.29 10.08
C SER A 89 3.02 1.73 10.57
N PHE A 90 3.99 1.63 9.67
CA PHE A 90 5.33 1.15 9.97
C PHE A 90 6.37 1.85 9.10
N ASP A 91 7.61 1.86 9.56
CA ASP A 91 8.75 2.39 8.81
C ASP A 91 9.55 1.23 8.20
N ILE A 92 10.02 1.41 6.97
CA ILE A 92 10.96 0.52 6.29
C ILE A 92 12.22 1.28 5.87
N ASP A 93 13.30 0.55 5.62
CA ASP A 93 14.50 1.11 5.00
C ASP A 93 14.27 1.35 3.50
N GLU A 94 14.88 2.39 2.94
CA GLU A 94 14.82 2.66 1.50
C GLU A 94 15.38 1.51 0.65
N SER A 95 16.27 0.69 1.22
CA SER A 95 16.85 -0.49 0.57
C SER A 95 15.82 -1.54 0.12
N TYR A 96 14.58 -1.48 0.63
CA TYR A 96 13.48 -2.36 0.21
C TYR A 96 12.76 -1.88 -1.06
N LEU A 97 12.93 -0.60 -1.47
CA LEU A 97 12.27 -0.05 -2.65
C LEU A 97 12.71 -0.68 -3.98
N PRO A 98 13.98 -1.07 -4.20
CA PRO A 98 14.39 -1.82 -5.39
C PRO A 98 13.63 -3.14 -5.56
N ASP A 99 13.46 -3.91 -4.49
CA ASP A 99 12.75 -5.20 -4.54
C ASP A 99 11.24 -4.98 -4.80
N LEU A 100 10.65 -3.95 -4.20
CA LEU A 100 9.27 -3.53 -4.50
C LEU A 100 9.10 -3.19 -5.99
N LEU A 101 10.02 -2.41 -6.56
CA LEU A 101 10.01 -2.06 -7.99
C LEU A 101 10.13 -3.29 -8.88
N SER A 102 11.02 -4.23 -8.56
CA SER A 102 11.15 -5.49 -9.28
C SER A 102 9.85 -6.32 -9.23
N GLY A 103 9.20 -6.40 -8.06
CA GLY A 103 7.94 -7.10 -7.93
C GLY A 103 6.80 -6.45 -8.73
N LEU A 104 6.78 -5.12 -8.83
CA LEU A 104 5.83 -4.40 -9.68
C LEU A 104 6.06 -4.70 -11.17
N ASP A 105 7.32 -4.73 -11.61
CA ASP A 105 7.68 -5.09 -12.99
C ASP A 105 7.18 -6.49 -13.35
N ASP A 106 7.37 -7.46 -12.47
CA ASP A 106 6.90 -8.83 -12.66
C ASP A 106 5.36 -8.89 -12.78
N ILE A 107 4.63 -8.27 -11.85
CA ILE A 107 3.15 -8.26 -11.84
C ILE A 107 2.59 -7.60 -13.10
N ILE A 108 3.17 -6.46 -13.51
CA ILE A 108 2.77 -5.75 -14.73
C ILE A 108 3.04 -6.61 -15.97
N SER A 109 4.17 -7.32 -16.00
CA SER A 109 4.55 -8.16 -17.14
C SER A 109 3.61 -9.34 -17.38
N TRP A 110 2.99 -9.90 -16.33
CA TRP A 110 2.02 -11.00 -16.44
C TRP A 110 0.74 -10.63 -17.19
N GLN A 111 0.48 -9.34 -17.38
CA GLN A 111 -0.69 -8.84 -18.11
C GLN A 111 -0.42 -8.67 -19.61
N ASN A 112 0.84 -8.83 -20.06
CA ASN A 112 1.28 -8.65 -21.45
C ASN A 112 1.42 -9.97 -22.21
#